data_AF-A0A4R4N9X5-F1
#
_entry.id   AF-A0A4R4N9X5-F1
#
_cell.length_a   1.000
_cell.length_b   1.000
_cell.length_c   1.000
_cell.angle_alpha   90.00
_cell.angle_beta   90.00
_cell.angle_gamma   90.00
#
_symmetry.space_group_name_H-M   'P 1'
#
loop_
_entity.id
_entity.type
_entity.pdbx_description
1 polymer ?
#
loop_
_entity_poly.entity_id
_entity_poly.type
_entity_poly.pdbx_seq_one_letter_code
_entity_poly.pdbx_strand_id
1 'polypeptide(L)'
;MRITKLTSALAACGAATAMLSAPAAPATAATAATAGTALAQAVERDSVTCVRPTGRKTNYSWKDGNSSTTVYFNNHCSHRVYAELHFKGPAGTRKECLATNGGTEGRKKFRKGLAENLTRITKDC
;
A
#
# COMPACT_ATOMS: atom_id res chain seq x y z
N MET A 1 -28.03 40.63 8.79
CA MET A 1 -27.20 40.64 7.57
C MET A 1 -27.13 39.18 7.13
N ARG A 2 -27.97 38.65 6.22
CA ARG A 2 -28.54 39.14 4.93
C ARG A 2 -27.45 39.39 3.86
N ILE A 3 -27.46 38.77 2.67
CA ILE A 3 -28.33 37.67 2.16
C ILE A 3 -27.58 36.32 2.18
N THR A 4 -27.17 35.58 1.13
CA THR A 4 -27.31 35.69 -0.34
C THR A 4 -27.21 34.28 -0.96
N LYS A 5 -27.81 34.03 -2.14
CA LYS A 5 -27.60 32.85 -3.01
C LYS A 5 -27.47 33.32 -4.46
N LEU A 6 -26.79 32.55 -5.31
CA LEU A 6 -26.97 32.59 -6.77
C LEU A 6 -26.90 31.17 -7.34
N THR A 7 -27.97 30.75 -8.01
CA THR A 7 -28.08 29.51 -8.78
C THR A 7 -28.28 29.86 -10.24
N SER A 8 -27.44 29.31 -11.12
CA SER A 8 -27.57 29.50 -12.57
C SER A 8 -28.22 28.28 -13.20
N ALA A 9 -29.40 28.48 -13.79
CA ALA A 9 -30.05 27.50 -14.66
C ALA A 9 -30.28 28.15 -16.03
N LEU A 10 -30.03 27.40 -17.10
CA LEU A 10 -30.50 27.75 -18.43
C LEU A 10 -30.83 26.45 -19.19
N ALA A 11 -31.94 26.46 -19.91
CA ALA A 11 -32.42 25.32 -20.68
C ALA A 11 -32.68 25.75 -22.12
N ALA A 12 -32.55 24.81 -23.06
CA ALA A 12 -33.02 24.97 -24.43
C ALA A 12 -33.44 23.60 -24.99
N CYS A 13 -34.60 23.56 -25.64
CA CYS A 13 -35.09 22.39 -26.37
C CYS A 13 -34.95 22.64 -27.88
N GLY A 14 -34.74 21.58 -28.66
CA GLY A 14 -34.75 21.59 -30.13
C GLY A 14 -34.91 20.16 -30.63
N ALA A 15 -35.64 19.95 -31.73
CA ALA A 15 -36.09 18.63 -32.15
C ALA A 15 -36.14 18.43 -33.68
N ALA A 16 -35.99 17.17 -34.09
CA ALA A 16 -36.14 16.63 -35.46
C ALA A 16 -35.07 17.13 -36.47
N THR A 17 -34.83 16.49 -37.64
CA THR A 17 -35.53 15.43 -38.40
C THR A 17 -34.56 14.40 -39.05
N ALA A 18 -35.14 13.32 -39.61
CA ALA A 18 -34.70 12.59 -40.82
C ALA A 18 -33.42 11.69 -40.83
N MET A 19 -33.70 10.38 -40.77
CA MET A 19 -33.14 9.25 -41.55
C MET A 19 -31.98 9.49 -42.55
N LEU A 20 -30.95 8.62 -42.49
CA LEU A 20 -30.45 7.86 -43.66
C LEU A 20 -29.70 6.58 -43.24
N SER A 21 -29.48 5.64 -44.16
CA SER A 21 -29.16 4.23 -43.86
C SER A 21 -27.72 3.80 -44.18
N ALA A 22 -27.01 3.18 -43.23
CA ALA A 22 -25.92 2.21 -43.49
C ALA A 22 -25.46 1.47 -42.22
N PRO A 23 -25.47 0.12 -42.16
CA PRO A 23 -24.79 -0.64 -41.10
C PRO A 23 -23.30 -0.81 -41.45
N ALA A 24 -22.51 0.26 -41.28
CA ALA A 24 -21.06 0.17 -41.37
C ALA A 24 -20.49 -0.55 -40.14
N ALA A 25 -20.21 -1.85 -40.26
CA ALA A 25 -19.69 -2.65 -39.16
C ALA A 25 -18.28 -2.15 -38.73
N PRO A 26 -18.08 -1.71 -37.48
CA PRO A 26 -16.75 -1.38 -37.00
C PRO A 26 -15.93 -2.66 -36.90
N ALA A 27 -14.83 -2.74 -37.66
CA ALA A 27 -13.84 -3.80 -37.53
C ALA A 27 -13.08 -3.61 -36.20
N THR A 28 -13.68 -4.05 -35.10
CA THR A 28 -13.09 -3.97 -33.77
C THR A 28 -11.87 -4.87 -33.70
N ALA A 29 -10.70 -4.33 -34.02
CA ALA A 29 -9.42 -4.96 -33.81
C ALA A 29 -9.27 -5.23 -32.31
N ALA A 30 -9.61 -6.45 -31.88
CA ALA A 30 -9.51 -6.89 -30.51
C ALA A 30 -8.03 -7.06 -30.16
N THR A 31 -7.39 -5.95 -29.78
CA THR A 31 -6.05 -5.94 -29.21
C THR A 31 -6.04 -6.91 -28.05
N ALA A 32 -5.44 -8.08 -28.24
CA ALA A 32 -5.34 -9.12 -27.22
C ALA A 32 -4.50 -8.57 -26.08
N ALA A 33 -5.17 -7.99 -25.08
CA ALA A 33 -4.53 -7.45 -23.91
C ALA A 33 -3.86 -8.62 -23.18
N THR A 34 -2.54 -8.75 -23.35
CA THR A 34 -1.74 -9.76 -22.66
C THR A 34 -1.97 -9.56 -21.16
N ALA A 35 -2.78 -10.45 -20.58
CA ALA A 35 -3.11 -10.44 -19.16
C ALA A 35 -1.86 -10.84 -18.38
N GLY A 36 -0.93 -9.89 -18.24
CA GLY A 36 0.36 -10.09 -17.62
C GLY A 36 0.13 -10.62 -16.21
N THR A 37 0.51 -11.89 -15.99
CA THR A 37 0.24 -12.62 -14.77
C THR A 37 0.86 -11.87 -13.60
N ALA A 38 0.03 -11.11 -12.88
CA ALA A 38 0.47 -10.26 -11.79
C ALA A 38 0.93 -11.15 -10.64
N LEU A 39 2.20 -11.55 -10.67
CA LEU A 39 2.83 -12.38 -9.64
C LEU A 39 2.64 -11.69 -8.30
N ALA A 40 1.73 -12.25 -7.50
CA ALA A 40 1.38 -11.73 -6.20
C ALA A 40 2.54 -12.01 -5.23
N GLN A 41 3.60 -11.19 -5.32
CA GLN A 41 4.79 -11.31 -4.46
C GLN A 41 4.33 -11.42 -3.00
N ALA A 42 4.87 -12.40 -2.29
CA ALA A 42 4.39 -12.80 -0.97
C ALA A 42 4.39 -11.64 0.03
N VAL A 43 3.58 -11.79 1.09
CA VAL A 43 3.63 -10.91 2.26
C VAL A 43 4.51 -11.59 3.29
N GLU A 44 5.73 -11.06 3.44
CA GLU A 44 6.70 -11.50 4.44
C GLU A 44 6.22 -11.15 5.85
N ARG A 45 6.64 -11.94 6.84
CA ARG A 45 6.22 -11.81 8.24
C ARG A 45 7.33 -12.18 9.21
N ASP A 46 7.39 -11.45 10.33
CA ASP A 46 8.23 -11.76 11.49
C ASP A 46 7.45 -11.49 12.79
N SER A 47 7.97 -11.94 13.93
CA SER A 47 7.34 -11.63 15.23
C SER A 47 8.36 -11.52 16.36
N VAL A 48 8.16 -10.53 17.23
CA VAL A 48 8.98 -10.27 18.43
C VAL A 48 8.17 -10.63 19.68
N THR A 49 8.69 -11.54 20.51
CA THR A 49 8.02 -11.95 21.76
C THR A 49 7.98 -10.80 22.77
N CYS A 50 6.82 -10.58 23.37
CA CYS A 50 6.62 -9.57 24.41
C CYS A 50 7.30 -9.97 25.72
N VAL A 51 7.96 -9.02 26.39
CA VAL A 51 8.38 -9.20 27.78
C VAL A 51 7.15 -9.25 28.70
N ARG A 52 6.20 -8.33 28.52
CA ARG A 52 4.88 -8.31 29.19
C ARG A 52 3.75 -7.86 28.24
N PRO A 53 2.55 -8.45 28.32
CA PRO A 53 2.27 -9.74 28.95
C PRO A 53 3.02 -10.88 28.25
N THR A 54 3.36 -11.93 28.98
CA THR A 54 4.03 -13.12 28.44
C THR A 54 3.12 -13.87 27.45
N GLY A 55 3.72 -14.68 26.57
CA GLY A 55 2.99 -15.44 25.54
C GLY A 55 2.44 -14.61 24.37
N ARG A 56 2.37 -13.28 24.47
CA ARG A 56 2.01 -12.39 23.35
C ARG A 56 3.25 -11.99 22.55
N LYS A 57 3.01 -11.43 21.35
CA LYS A 57 4.05 -10.93 20.44
C LYS A 57 3.66 -9.59 19.82
N THR A 58 4.65 -8.80 19.40
CA THR A 58 4.43 -7.88 18.27
C THR A 58 4.57 -8.66 16.98
N ASN A 59 3.55 -8.60 16.14
CA ASN A 59 3.57 -9.17 14.80
C ASN A 59 3.97 -8.09 13.79
N TYR A 60 4.78 -8.44 12.80
CA TYR A 60 5.18 -7.56 11.71
C TYR A 60 4.87 -8.23 10.37
N SER A 61 4.52 -7.44 9.37
CA SER A 61 4.43 -7.90 7.99
C SER A 61 4.86 -6.81 7.00
N TRP A 62 5.43 -7.22 5.89
CA TRP A 62 5.87 -6.28 4.85
C TRP A 62 5.80 -6.90 3.46
N LYS A 63 6.04 -6.03 2.49
CA LYS A 63 6.26 -6.36 1.09
C LYS A 63 7.17 -5.27 0.52
N ASP A 64 8.29 -5.67 -0.05
CA ASP A 64 9.23 -4.73 -0.65
C ASP A 64 8.66 -4.16 -1.95
N GLY A 65 8.49 -2.84 -1.97
CA GLY A 65 8.29 -2.07 -3.20
C GLY A 65 9.64 -1.68 -3.79
N ASN A 66 9.65 -1.05 -4.98
CA ASN A 66 10.87 -0.72 -5.70
C ASN A 66 11.89 0.10 -4.87
N SER A 67 11.52 1.34 -4.48
CA SER A 67 12.36 2.27 -3.71
C SER A 67 11.96 2.42 -2.23
N SER A 68 11.04 1.57 -1.74
CA SER A 68 10.52 1.67 -0.38
C SER A 68 9.79 0.42 0.09
N THR A 69 9.85 0.14 1.39
CA THR A 69 9.15 -0.97 2.03
C THR A 69 8.23 -0.44 3.12
N THR A 70 6.98 -0.89 3.11
CA THR A 70 6.01 -0.54 4.15
C THR A 70 5.94 -1.70 5.14
N VAL A 71 6.42 -1.47 6.36
CA VAL A 71 6.31 -2.42 7.47
C VAL A 71 5.04 -2.11 8.22
N TYR A 72 4.11 -3.06 8.21
CA TYR A 72 2.91 -3.08 9.05
C TYR A 72 3.27 -3.75 10.38
N PHE A 73 2.64 -3.32 11.47
CA PHE A 73 2.86 -3.88 12.80
C PHE A 73 1.55 -4.01 13.56
N ASN A 74 1.49 -4.99 14.47
CA ASN A 74 0.47 -5.11 15.49
C ASN A 74 1.15 -5.50 16.82
N ASN A 75 1.33 -4.52 17.71
CA ASN A 75 2.01 -4.69 18.98
C ASN A 75 1.01 -5.09 20.07
N HIS A 76 0.89 -6.39 20.32
CA HIS A 76 0.06 -6.93 21.41
C HIS A 76 0.74 -6.89 22.79
N CYS A 77 1.92 -6.29 22.91
CA CYS A 77 2.64 -6.09 24.17
C CYS A 77 2.08 -4.87 24.92
N SER A 78 2.17 -4.87 26.25
CA SER A 78 1.74 -3.73 27.08
C SER A 78 2.78 -2.61 27.17
N HIS A 79 3.76 -2.59 26.27
CA HIS A 79 4.92 -1.69 26.31
C HIS A 79 5.41 -1.38 24.89
N ARG A 80 6.16 -0.28 24.74
CA ARG A 80 6.83 0.06 23.47
C ARG A 80 7.87 -1.01 23.15
N VAL A 81 7.79 -1.58 21.95
CA VAL A 81 8.79 -2.52 21.42
C VAL A 81 9.68 -1.78 20.43
N TYR A 82 10.97 -2.08 20.48
CA TYR A 82 11.95 -1.68 19.49
C TYR A 82 12.29 -2.92 18.67
N ALA A 83 12.21 -2.79 17.35
CA ALA A 83 12.59 -3.85 16.42
C ALA A 83 13.56 -3.33 15.37
N GLU A 84 14.57 -4.15 15.09
CA GLU A 84 15.63 -3.86 14.13
C GLU A 84 15.25 -4.47 12.77
N LEU A 85 15.20 -3.64 11.73
CA LEU A 85 14.88 -4.03 10.37
C LEU A 85 16.16 -4.25 9.56
N HIS A 86 16.32 -5.42 8.95
CA HIS A 86 17.53 -5.81 8.22
C HIS A 86 17.35 -5.64 6.70
N PHE A 87 17.68 -4.45 6.20
CA PHE A 87 17.70 -4.12 4.77
C PHE A 87 19.00 -4.63 4.14
N LYS A 88 18.92 -5.73 3.38
CA LYS A 88 20.07 -6.34 2.70
C LYS A 88 20.10 -5.93 1.23
N GLY A 89 21.26 -5.50 0.73
CA GLY A 89 21.50 -5.16 -0.67
C GLY A 89 22.96 -5.38 -1.09
N PRO A 90 23.37 -4.91 -2.28
CA PRO A 90 24.72 -5.14 -2.81
C PRO A 90 25.85 -4.56 -1.95
N ALA A 91 25.57 -3.47 -1.22
CA ALA A 91 26.54 -2.81 -0.33
C ALA A 91 26.59 -3.41 1.10
N GLY A 92 25.88 -4.51 1.37
CA GLY A 92 25.80 -5.16 2.69
C GLY A 92 24.41 -5.08 3.32
N THR A 93 24.35 -5.01 4.65
CA THR A 93 23.10 -4.94 5.42
C THR A 93 23.02 -3.64 6.20
N ARG A 94 22.02 -2.82 5.90
CA ARG A 94 21.63 -1.63 6.67
C ARG A 94 20.59 -2.01 7.73
N LYS A 95 20.78 -1.51 8.95
CA LYS A 95 19.87 -1.69 10.09
C LYS A 95 19.05 -0.42 10.30
N GLU A 96 17.75 -0.56 10.60
CA GLU A 96 16.84 0.55 10.86
C GLU A 96 15.96 0.27 12.09
N CYS A 97 15.72 1.27 12.95
CA CYS A 97 14.85 1.11 14.11
C CYS A 97 13.36 1.39 13.81
N LEU A 98 12.53 0.43 14.20
CA LEU A 98 11.07 0.55 14.25
C LEU A 98 10.60 0.46 15.72
N ALA A 99 10.31 1.61 16.32
CA ALA A 99 9.59 1.68 17.58
C ALA A 99 8.07 1.55 17.36
N THR A 100 7.41 0.63 18.06
CA THR A 100 5.95 0.43 18.02
C THR A 100 5.37 0.57 19.43
N ASN A 101 4.32 1.39 19.59
CA ASN A 101 3.71 1.61 20.91
C ASN A 101 2.90 0.38 21.37
N GLY A 102 2.87 0.13 22.69
CA GLY A 102 2.17 -1.02 23.26
C GLY A 102 0.67 -0.93 23.03
N GLY A 103 0.04 -2.06 22.67
CA GLY A 103 -1.38 -2.14 22.35
C GLY A 103 -1.80 -1.49 21.03
N THR A 104 -0.85 -1.11 20.16
CA THR A 104 -1.15 -0.40 18.89
C THR A 104 -0.81 -1.21 17.66
N GLU A 105 -1.61 -1.03 16.61
CA GLU A 105 -1.30 -1.45 15.24
C GLU A 105 -1.10 -0.24 14.31
N GLY A 106 -0.46 -0.46 13.17
CA GLY A 106 -0.18 0.60 12.21
C GLY A 106 0.81 0.19 11.13
N ARG A 107 1.42 1.18 10.48
CA ARG A 107 2.44 0.98 9.44
C ARG A 107 3.45 2.13 9.39
N LYS A 108 4.72 1.82 9.09
CA LYS A 108 5.78 2.81 8.80
C LYS A 108 6.43 2.47 7.46
N LYS A 109 6.62 3.50 6.62
CA LYS A 109 7.26 3.38 5.30
C LYS A 109 8.73 3.77 5.41
N PHE A 110 9.61 2.88 4.98
CA PHE A 110 11.05 3.08 4.95
C PHE A 110 11.51 3.27 3.49
N ARG A 111 12.46 4.16 3.26
CA ARG A 111 13.15 4.27 1.95
C ARG A 111 14.24 3.20 1.86
N LYS A 112 14.47 2.71 0.63
CA LYS A 112 15.55 1.76 0.34
C LYS A 112 16.10 1.95 -1.07
N GLY A 113 17.34 1.53 -1.29
CA GLY A 113 17.92 1.39 -2.62
C GLY A 113 17.14 0.36 -3.45
N LEU A 114 17.18 0.49 -4.77
CA LEU A 114 16.41 -0.36 -5.69
C LEU A 114 16.75 -1.86 -5.55
N ALA A 115 17.99 -2.16 -5.17
CA ALA A 115 18.49 -3.52 -4.93
C ALA A 115 18.63 -3.89 -3.43
N GLU A 116 18.23 -3.03 -2.50
CA GLU A 116 18.02 -3.44 -1.10
C GLU A 116 16.64 -4.10 -0.96
N ASN A 117 16.46 -5.04 -0.03
CA ASN A 117 15.15 -5.51 0.43
C ASN A 117 15.18 -5.80 1.94
N LEU A 118 14.04 -5.71 2.62
CA LEU A 118 13.91 -6.09 4.03
C LEU A 118 13.84 -7.61 4.17
N THR A 119 14.83 -8.20 4.84
CA THR A 119 15.01 -9.66 4.89
C THR A 119 14.68 -10.29 6.25
N ARG A 120 14.62 -9.50 7.32
CA ARG A 120 14.29 -9.94 8.69
C ARG A 120 13.93 -8.74 9.57
N ILE A 121 13.14 -9.00 10.60
CA ILE A 121 12.86 -8.09 11.71
C ILE A 121 13.24 -8.79 13.03
N THR A 122 14.23 -8.26 13.76
CA THR A 122 14.67 -8.83 15.05
C THR A 122 14.23 -7.99 16.24
N LYS A 123 14.23 -8.60 17.43
CA LYS A 123 13.99 -7.91 18.71
C LYS A 123 15.17 -7.02 19.06
N ASP A 124 14.85 -5.86 19.64
CA ASP A 124 15.73 -4.83 20.22
C ASP A 124 16.67 -4.11 19.23
N CYS A 125 16.64 -2.79 19.32
CA CYS A 125 17.65 -1.82 18.90
C CYS A 125 17.60 -0.61 19.86
#